data_AF-A0A5K1C319-F1
#
_entry.id   AF-A0A5K1C319-F1
#
_cell.length_a   1.000
_cell.length_b   1.000
_cell.length_c   1.000
_cell.angle_alpha   90.00
_cell.angle_beta   90.00
_cell.angle_gamma   90.00
#
_symmetry.space_group_name_H-M   'P 1'
#
loop_
_entity.id
_entity.type
_entity.pdbx_description
1 polymer ?
#
loop_
_entity_poly.entity_id
_entity_poly.type
_entity_poly.pdbx_seq_one_letter_code
_entity_poly.pdbx_strand_id
1 'polypeptide(L)' 'VAYPSALGSFKLITNSARGKRILLFLDYDGTLSPIVDNPDFAFILDG' A
#
# COMPACT_ATOMS: atom_id res chain seq x y z
N VAL A 1 21.15 -5.14 -1.63
CA VAL A 1 20.43 -5.72 -0.47
C VAL A 1 18.98 -5.89 -0.90
N ALA A 2 18.38 -7.07 -0.74
CA ALA A 2 16.97 -7.27 -1.09
C ALA A 2 16.08 -6.68 0.02
N TYR A 3 15.11 -5.85 -0.36
CA TYR A 3 14.15 -5.30 0.60
C TYR A 3 13.04 -6.33 0.88
N PRO A 4 12.52 -6.38 2.11
CA PRO A 4 11.39 -7.25 2.43
C PRO A 4 10.16 -6.82 1.61
N SER A 5 9.52 -7.80 0.96
CA SER A 5 8.32 -7.56 0.15
C SER A 5 7.07 -7.91 0.97
N ALA A 6 6.21 -6.91 1.18
CA ALA A 6 4.90 -7.13 1.80
C ALA A 6 4.02 -8.06 0.96
N LEU A 7 4.07 -7.92 -0.37
CA LEU A 7 3.36 -8.81 -1.30
C LEU A 7 3.93 -10.23 -1.26
N GLY A 8 5.26 -10.38 -1.23
CA GLY A 8 5.91 -11.68 -1.07
C GLY A 8 5.55 -12.36 0.27
N SER A 9 5.24 -11.56 1.29
CA SER A 9 4.85 -12.02 2.62
C SER A 9 3.33 -12.03 2.83
N PHE A 10 2.53 -11.81 1.79
CA PHE A 10 1.09 -11.58 1.92
C PHE A 10 0.36 -12.72 2.64
N LYS A 11 0.76 -13.97 2.38
CA LYS A 11 0.18 -15.14 3.05
C LYS A 11 0.48 -15.17 4.56
N LEU A 12 1.65 -14.72 4.98
CA LEU A 12 2.00 -14.61 6.41
C LEU A 12 1.19 -13.51 7.08
N ILE A 13 1.08 -12.34 6.44
CA ILE A 13 0.32 -11.19 6.94
C ILE A 13 -1.16 -11.55 7.12
N THR A 14 -1.77 -12.13 6.10
CA THR A 14 -3.20 -12.52 6.13
C THR A 14 -3.49 -13.67 7.10
N ASN A 15 -2.58 -14.64 7.24
CA ASN A 15 -2.74 -15.70 8.24
C ASN A 15 -2.70 -15.15 9.68
N SER A 16 -1.80 -14.21 9.97
CA SER A 16 -1.74 -13.55 11.29
C SER A 16 -2.99 -12.72 11.61
N ALA A 17 -3.71 -12.27 10.58
CA ALA A 17 -4.96 -11.51 10.70
C ALA A 17 -6.23 -12.40 10.63
N ARG A 18 -6.10 -13.72 10.49
CA ARG A 18 -7.25 -14.63 10.33
C ARG A 18 -8.23 -14.49 11.50
N GLY A 19 -9.51 -14.33 11.17
CA GLY A 19 -10.59 -14.17 12.15
C GLY A 19 -10.70 -12.76 12.76
N LYS A 20 -9.87 -11.81 12.32
CA LYS A 20 -9.93 -10.40 12.73
C LYS A 20 -10.48 -9.55 11.58
N ARG A 21 -11.14 -8.45 11.93
CA ARG A 21 -11.41 -7.37 10.97
C ARG A 21 -10.11 -6.60 10.75
N ILE A 22 -9.71 -6.46 9.50
CA ILE A 22 -8.50 -5.73 9.12
C ILE A 22 -8.88 -4.28 8.84
N LEU A 23 -8.17 -3.34 9.46
CA LEU A 23 -8.24 -1.93 9.14
C LEU A 23 -6.96 -1.56 8.38
N LEU A 24 -7.11 -1.03 7.17
CA LEU A 24 -5.99 -0.58 6.35
C LEU A 24 -5.97 0.95 6.36
N PHE A 25 -4.81 1.51 6.65
CA PHE A 25 -4.51 2.92 6.46
C PHE A 25 -3.40 2.99 5.41
N LEU A 26 -3.64 3.74 4.34
CA LEU A 26 -2.69 3.92 3.25
C LEU A 26 -2.41 5.42 3.14
N ASP A 27 -1.13 5.75 2.97
CA ASP A 27 -0.74 7.12 2.67
C ASP A 27 -1.17 7.49 1.25
N TYR A 28 -1.32 8.79 0.98
CA TYR A 28 -1.81 9.27 -0.31
C TYR A 28 -0.65 9.54 -1.28
N ASP A 29 0.22 10.51 -0.96
CA ASP A 29 1.31 10.92 -1.86
C ASP A 29 2.46 9.91 -1.90
N GLY A 30 2.80 9.45 -3.09
CA GLY A 30 3.87 8.46 -3.28
C GLY A 30 3.53 7.03 -2.84
N THR A 31 2.30 6.78 -2.38
CA THR A 31 1.77 5.44 -2.09
C THR A 31 0.56 5.10 -2.98
N LEU A 32 -0.47 5.96 -3.02
CA LEU A 32 -1.64 5.78 -3.88
C LEU A 32 -1.58 6.63 -5.16
N SER A 33 -0.84 7.74 -5.12
CA SER A 33 -0.49 8.55 -6.29
C SER A 33 1.00 8.38 -6.64
N PRO A 34 1.39 8.55 -7.92
CA PRO A 34 2.80 8.70 -8.28
C PRO A 34 3.43 9.86 -7.51
N ILE A 35 4.70 9.74 -7.13
CA ILE A 35 5.45 10.88 -6.60
C ILE A 35 5.53 11.93 -7.71
N VAL A 36 4.90 13.09 -7.49
CA VAL A 36 4.84 14.21 -8.43
C VAL A 36 5.45 15.45 -7.80
N ASP A 37 6.12 16.28 -8.60
CA ASP A 37 6.74 17.52 -8.13
C ASP A 37 5.71 18.61 -7.79
N ASN A 38 4.48 18.51 -8.33
CA ASN A 38 3.35 19.37 -7.99
C ASN A 38 2.23 18.53 -7.36
N PRO A 39 1.87 18.77 -6.08
CA PRO A 39 0.84 18.01 -5.37
C PRO A 39 -0.54 18.07 -6.01
N ASP A 40 -0.87 19.12 -6.78
CA ASP A 40 -2.14 19.21 -7.51
C ASP A 40 -2.30 18.15 -8.61
N PHE A 41 -1.23 17.44 -8.96
CA PHE A 41 -1.24 16.36 -9.96
C PHE A 41 -1.20 14.95 -9.37
N ALA A 42 -1.34 14.83 -8.04
CA ALA A 42 -1.41 13.56 -7.34
C ALA A 42 -2.81 12.91 -7.50
N PHE A 43 -3.12 12.47 -8.71
CA PHE A 43 -4.37 11.77 -9.01
C PHE A 43 -4.22 10.27 -8.81
N ILE A 44 -5.22 9.66 -8.20
CA ILE A 44 -5.44 8.21 -8.28
C ILE A 44 -6.07 7.95 -9.65
N LEU A 45 -5.33 7.31 -10.56
CA LEU A 45 -5.90 6.79 -11.81
C LEU A 45 -6.78 5.59 -11.44
N ASP A 46 -8.10 5.78 -11.46
CA ASP A 46 -9.05 4.69 -11.33
C ASP A 46 -9.09 3.92 -12.66
N GLY A 47 -8.96 2.59 -12.58
CA GLY A 47 -8.86 1.68 -13.73
C GLY A 47 -10.15 0.91 -13.98
#